data_AF-A0A061S4B3-F1
#
_entry.id   AF-A0A061S4B3-F1
#
_cell.length_a   1.000
_cell.length_b   1.000
_cell.length_c   1.000
_cell.angle_alpha   90.00
_cell.angle_beta   90.00
_cell.angle_gamma   90.00
#
_symmetry.space_group_name_H-M   'P 1'
#
loop_
_entity.id
_entity.type
_entity.pdbx_description
1 polymer ?
#
loop_
_entity_poly.entity_id
_entity_poly.type
_entity_poly.pdbx_seq_one_letter_code
_entity_poly.pdbx_strand_id
1 'polypeptide(L)'
;YKVPEAQRTAQGALVSSVIGIPKGRSVTAVLSTSGFPEEEFLVMATRGGFIKRIKLSDLANVRSTGINAMKLASGDSLAFVEKCAPGSSVLMASDTGRLLRFPDDNLRPTSRVARGVKSMRLKEGEQVVAMSILPPELADGEASAPDEARGGDPADDGSTEDDKKLMQMAPWVLLVTSKGFGKRVGVR
;
A
#
# COMPACT_ATOMS: atom_id res chain seq x y z
N TYR A 1 -11.76 -25.45 7.68
CA TYR A 1 -12.01 -24.00 7.47
C TYR A 1 -12.45 -23.37 8.79
N LYS A 2 -11.94 -22.19 9.15
CA LYS A 2 -12.27 -21.50 10.43
C LYS A 2 -13.37 -20.44 10.30
N VAL A 3 -13.64 -19.96 9.09
CA VAL A 3 -14.73 -19.02 8.80
C VAL A 3 -16.00 -19.82 8.55
N PRO A 4 -17.12 -19.52 9.22
CA PRO A 4 -18.37 -20.24 9.01
C PRO A 4 -18.96 -19.93 7.64
N GLU A 5 -19.45 -20.96 6.97
CA GLU A 5 -20.18 -20.82 5.71
C GLU A 5 -21.58 -20.26 5.96
N ALA A 6 -22.02 -19.35 5.11
CA ALA A 6 -23.34 -18.75 5.21
C ALA A 6 -23.88 -18.38 3.83
N GLN A 7 -25.20 -18.28 3.71
CA GLN A 7 -25.84 -17.79 2.49
C GLN A 7 -25.48 -16.31 2.24
N ARG A 8 -25.52 -15.86 0.99
CA ARG A 8 -25.19 -14.47 0.59
C ARG A 8 -26.00 -13.41 1.35
N THR A 9 -27.23 -13.72 1.75
CA THR A 9 -28.14 -12.81 2.47
C THR A 9 -27.94 -12.84 3.99
N ALA A 10 -27.18 -13.79 4.51
CA ALA A 10 -26.91 -13.88 5.94
C ALA A 10 -25.88 -12.83 6.37
N GLN A 11 -25.99 -12.35 7.62
CA GLN A 11 -25.08 -11.34 8.17
C GLN A 11 -23.66 -11.88 8.42
N GLY A 12 -23.45 -13.20 8.31
CA GLY A 12 -22.17 -13.84 8.59
C GLY A 12 -21.85 -13.89 10.09
N ALA A 13 -20.57 -14.13 10.40
CA ALA A 13 -20.07 -14.13 11.78
C ALA A 13 -19.13 -12.95 12.04
N LEU A 14 -19.11 -12.48 13.27
CA LEU A 14 -18.20 -11.43 13.69
C LEU A 14 -16.74 -11.90 13.57
N VAL A 15 -15.91 -11.11 12.89
CA VAL A 15 -14.47 -11.42 12.72
C VAL A 15 -13.76 -11.61 14.07
N SER A 16 -14.13 -10.81 15.08
CA SER A 16 -13.59 -10.91 16.43
C SER A 16 -13.84 -12.28 17.08
N SER A 17 -14.98 -12.91 16.79
CA SER A 17 -15.34 -14.23 17.28
C SER A 17 -14.57 -15.34 16.57
N VAL A 18 -14.21 -15.15 15.30
CA VAL A 18 -13.52 -16.17 14.48
C VAL A 18 -12.03 -16.25 14.81
N ILE A 19 -11.36 -15.11 15.02
CA ILE A 19 -9.90 -15.06 15.24
C ILE A 19 -9.49 -14.62 16.66
N GLY A 20 -10.44 -14.40 17.57
CA GLY A 20 -10.16 -14.12 18.99
C GLY A 20 -9.45 -12.79 19.21
N ILE A 21 -10.00 -11.69 18.68
CA ILE A 21 -9.38 -10.36 18.80
C ILE A 21 -9.52 -9.85 20.25
N PRO A 22 -8.42 -9.49 20.94
CA PRO A 22 -8.50 -8.89 22.27
C PRO A 22 -9.28 -7.57 22.29
N LYS A 23 -9.92 -7.25 23.42
CA LYS A 23 -10.62 -5.97 23.59
C LYS A 23 -9.66 -4.79 23.35
N GLY A 24 -10.16 -3.76 22.67
CA GLY A 24 -9.37 -2.57 22.33
C GLY A 24 -8.45 -2.73 21.11
N ARG A 25 -8.48 -3.88 20.43
CA ARG A 25 -7.81 -4.08 19.13
C ARG A 25 -8.83 -4.17 18.00
N SER A 26 -8.44 -3.66 16.84
CA SER A 26 -9.21 -3.75 15.61
C SER A 26 -8.37 -4.42 14.51
N VAL A 27 -9.06 -4.94 13.50
CA VAL A 27 -8.42 -5.44 12.28
C VAL A 27 -8.06 -4.23 11.41
N THR A 28 -6.78 -4.10 11.07
CA THR A 28 -6.31 -3.06 10.15
C THR A 28 -6.47 -3.48 8.69
N ALA A 29 -6.15 -4.74 8.39
CA ALA A 29 -6.17 -5.26 7.02
C ALA A 29 -6.44 -6.76 7.03
N VAL A 30 -7.06 -7.25 5.97
CA VAL A 30 -7.22 -8.67 5.66
C VAL A 30 -6.60 -8.90 4.29
N LEU A 31 -5.53 -9.69 4.24
CA LEU A 31 -4.79 -9.98 3.01
C LEU A 31 -4.89 -11.47 2.71
N SER A 32 -5.33 -11.79 1.50
CA SER A 32 -5.33 -13.17 1.01
C SER A 32 -3.94 -13.54 0.49
N THR A 33 -3.52 -14.76 0.80
CA THR A 33 -2.33 -15.37 0.22
C THR A 33 -2.52 -16.87 0.06
N SER A 34 -1.97 -17.43 -1.02
CA SER A 34 -1.91 -18.88 -1.24
C SER A 34 -0.74 -19.55 -0.50
N GLY A 35 0.24 -18.77 -0.04
CA GLY A 35 1.41 -19.26 0.67
C GLY A 35 2.24 -18.14 1.28
N PHE A 36 3.49 -18.43 1.62
CA PHE A 36 4.43 -17.45 2.17
C PHE A 36 5.73 -17.42 1.35
N PRO A 37 5.68 -17.00 0.08
CA PRO A 37 6.87 -16.93 -0.77
C PRO A 37 7.91 -15.96 -0.22
N GLU A 38 9.19 -16.22 -0.53
CA GLU A 38 10.30 -15.39 -0.07
C GLU A 38 10.43 -14.06 -0.81
N GLU A 39 9.91 -13.99 -2.03
CA GLU A 39 10.00 -12.84 -2.93
C GLU A 39 8.83 -11.84 -2.78
N GLU A 40 7.81 -12.17 -1.99
CA GLU A 40 6.73 -11.23 -1.66
C GLU A 40 6.97 -10.56 -0.32
N PHE A 41 6.53 -9.32 -0.23
CA PHE A 41 6.68 -8.51 0.96
C PHE A 41 5.33 -7.98 1.43
N LEU A 42 5.25 -7.68 2.72
CA LEU A 42 4.25 -6.76 3.25
C LEU A 42 4.91 -5.43 3.58
N VAL A 43 4.25 -4.35 3.20
CA VAL A 43 4.55 -3.01 3.67
C VAL A 43 3.54 -2.65 4.75
N MET A 44 4.05 -2.24 5.91
CA MET A 44 3.28 -1.91 7.10
C MET A 44 3.57 -0.47 7.49
N ALA A 45 2.53 0.35 7.66
CA ALA A 45 2.67 1.73 8.10
C ALA A 45 1.75 2.07 9.27
N THR A 46 2.24 2.96 10.12
CA THR A 46 1.57 3.45 11.32
C THR A 46 1.00 4.86 11.11
N ARG A 47 0.07 5.27 11.98
CA ARG A 47 -0.41 6.66 11.97
C ARG A 47 0.70 7.66 12.29
N GLY A 48 1.64 7.29 13.16
CA GLY A 48 2.80 8.10 13.54
C GLY A 48 3.90 8.20 12.48
N GLY A 49 3.71 7.67 11.27
CA GLY A 49 4.65 7.82 10.16
C GLY A 49 5.87 6.89 10.19
N PHE A 50 5.82 5.81 10.98
CA PHE A 50 6.74 4.69 10.84
C PHE A 50 6.24 3.71 9.79
N ILE A 51 7.16 3.23 8.96
CA ILE A 51 6.92 2.25 7.90
C ILE A 51 7.93 1.11 7.95
N LYS A 52 7.54 -0.06 7.50
CA LYS A 52 8.41 -1.24 7.41
C LYS A 52 8.05 -2.11 6.22
N ARG A 53 9.07 -2.65 5.54
CA ARG A 53 8.94 -3.79 4.62
C ARG A 53 9.40 -5.07 5.32
N ILE A 54 8.61 -6.14 5.21
CA ILE A 54 8.91 -7.47 5.79
C ILE A 54 8.65 -8.55 4.75
N LYS A 55 9.50 -9.57 4.71
CA LYS A 55 9.26 -10.75 3.86
C LYS A 55 7.98 -11.45 4.30
N LEU A 56 7.17 -11.89 3.36
CA LEU A 56 5.96 -12.65 3.69
C LEU A 56 6.33 -13.98 4.37
N SER A 57 7.41 -14.64 3.94
CA SER A 57 7.99 -15.84 4.58
C SER A 57 8.27 -15.70 6.08
N ASP A 58 8.65 -14.51 6.58
CA ASP A 58 8.87 -14.28 8.01
C ASP A 58 7.59 -14.44 8.86
N LEU A 59 6.42 -14.43 8.22
CA LEU A 59 5.08 -14.54 8.83
C LEU A 59 4.46 -15.93 8.71
N ALA A 60 5.16 -16.92 8.14
CA ALA A 60 4.59 -18.25 7.88
C ALA A 60 4.15 -18.99 9.16
N ASN A 61 4.91 -18.84 10.25
CA ASN A 61 4.73 -19.61 11.49
C ASN A 61 3.79 -18.91 12.49
N VAL A 62 2.49 -18.82 12.15
CA VAL A 62 1.47 -18.18 13.00
C VAL A 62 0.95 -19.15 14.07
N ARG A 63 0.99 -18.71 15.32
CA ARG A 63 0.41 -19.44 16.47
C ARG A 63 -1.08 -19.15 16.61
N SER A 64 -1.80 -19.93 17.42
CA SER A 64 -3.20 -19.67 17.78
C SER A 64 -3.40 -18.29 18.41
N THR A 65 -2.40 -17.78 19.13
CA THR A 65 -2.39 -16.44 19.76
C THR A 65 -2.01 -15.31 18.80
N GLY A 66 -1.76 -15.62 17.52
CA GLY A 66 -1.19 -14.70 16.55
C GLY A 66 0.33 -14.55 16.68
N ILE A 67 0.88 -13.62 15.88
CA ILE A 67 2.31 -13.31 15.82
C ILE A 67 2.51 -11.79 15.78
N ASN A 68 3.52 -11.29 16.49
CA ASN A 68 3.88 -9.87 16.42
C ASN A 68 4.62 -9.61 15.10
N ALA A 69 4.06 -8.74 14.26
CA ALA A 69 4.62 -8.41 12.95
C ALA A 69 5.39 -7.08 12.93
N MET A 70 5.14 -6.18 13.89
CA MET A 70 5.78 -4.88 14.01
C MET A 70 5.78 -4.41 15.47
N LYS A 71 6.87 -3.79 15.93
CA LYS A 71 6.90 -3.10 17.22
C LYS A 71 6.33 -1.69 17.07
N LEU A 72 5.35 -1.32 17.90
CA LEU A 72 4.74 0.00 17.91
C LEU A 72 5.33 0.87 19.04
N ALA A 73 5.40 2.18 18.81
CA ALA A 73 5.69 3.14 19.86
C ALA A 73 4.46 3.35 20.76
N SER A 74 4.68 3.87 21.97
CA SER A 74 3.56 4.24 22.85
C SER A 74 2.68 5.29 22.19
N GLY A 75 1.37 5.08 22.16
CA GLY A 75 0.40 5.97 21.51
C GLY A 75 0.31 5.84 20.00
N ASP A 76 1.12 4.99 19.36
CA ASP A 76 1.07 4.76 17.92
C ASP A 76 0.24 3.51 17.57
N SER A 77 -0.27 3.45 16.34
CA SER A 77 -1.12 2.36 15.87
C SER A 77 -0.79 1.97 14.43
N LEU A 78 -0.83 0.67 14.16
CA LEU A 78 -0.73 0.13 12.80
C LEU A 78 -2.00 0.52 12.02
N ALA A 79 -1.83 1.22 10.91
CA ALA A 79 -2.93 1.81 10.15
C ALA A 79 -3.06 1.25 8.73
N PHE A 80 -1.96 0.81 8.13
CA PHE A 80 -1.96 0.33 6.75
C PHE A 80 -1.08 -0.90 6.62
N VAL A 81 -1.57 -1.90 5.88
CA VAL A 81 -0.81 -3.10 5.53
C VAL A 81 -1.21 -3.51 4.12
N GLU A 82 -0.24 -3.56 3.21
CA GLU A 82 -0.46 -3.97 1.82
C GLU A 82 0.63 -4.93 1.35
N LYS A 83 0.27 -5.81 0.41
CA LYS A 83 1.23 -6.66 -0.29
C LYS A 83 2.05 -5.80 -1.24
N CYS A 84 3.33 -6.11 -1.34
CA CYS A 84 4.29 -5.38 -2.16
C CYS A 84 5.13 -6.40 -2.93
N ALA A 85 5.07 -6.30 -4.25
CA ALA A 85 5.99 -7.01 -5.14
C ALA A 85 7.30 -6.20 -5.26
N PRO A 86 8.43 -6.86 -5.56
CA PRO A 86 9.65 -6.15 -5.93
C PRO A 86 9.41 -5.16 -7.08
N GLY A 87 10.01 -3.97 -7.01
CA GLY A 87 9.85 -2.93 -8.04
C GLY A 87 8.59 -2.07 -7.87
N SER A 88 7.83 -2.28 -6.79
CA SER A 88 6.67 -1.44 -6.51
C SER A 88 7.09 -0.05 -5.99
N SER A 89 6.18 0.92 -6.06
CA SER A 89 6.31 2.20 -5.36
C SER A 89 5.34 2.28 -4.18
N VAL A 90 5.78 2.88 -3.08
CA VAL A 90 4.94 3.19 -1.92
C VAL A 90 4.46 4.63 -2.03
N LEU A 91 3.15 4.85 -1.94
CA LEU A 91 2.55 6.17 -1.73
C LEU A 91 2.04 6.31 -0.32
N MET A 92 2.21 7.50 0.24
CA MET A 92 1.70 7.87 1.55
C MET A 92 1.15 9.28 1.54
N ALA A 93 0.11 9.53 2.35
CA ALA A 93 -0.46 10.86 2.53
C ALA A 93 -0.68 11.21 4.01
N SER A 94 -0.46 12.48 4.38
CA SER A 94 -0.85 13.04 5.68
C SER A 94 -2.25 13.68 5.63
N ASP A 95 -2.83 13.87 6.81
CA ASP A 95 -4.06 14.65 7.00
C ASP A 95 -3.94 16.11 6.57
N THR A 96 -2.73 16.66 6.61
CA THR A 96 -2.41 18.02 6.09
C THR A 96 -2.22 18.08 4.57
N GLY A 97 -2.50 17.01 3.83
CA GLY A 97 -2.46 16.99 2.37
C GLY A 97 -1.05 16.87 1.78
N ARG A 98 -0.07 16.41 2.57
CA ARG A 98 1.28 16.12 2.07
C ARG A 98 1.32 14.71 1.51
N LEU A 99 1.85 14.57 0.31
CA LEU A 99 2.05 13.27 -0.33
C LEU A 99 3.54 12.95 -0.44
N LEU A 100 3.84 11.66 -0.35
CA LEU A 100 5.18 11.12 -0.56
C LEU A 100 5.06 9.85 -1.41
N ARG A 101 5.92 9.73 -2.42
CA ARG A 101 6.11 8.50 -3.22
C ARG A 101 7.59 8.13 -3.18
N PHE A 102 7.89 6.84 -3.01
CA PHE A 102 9.25 6.31 -3.14
C PHE A 102 9.23 4.83 -3.53
N PRO A 103 10.27 4.32 -4.22
CA PRO A 103 10.36 2.92 -4.59
C PRO A 103 10.51 2.02 -3.34
N ASP A 104 9.99 0.79 -3.39
CA ASP A 104 9.96 -0.11 -2.23
C ASP A 104 11.35 -0.53 -1.74
N ASP A 105 12.34 -0.52 -2.62
CA ASP A 105 13.75 -0.85 -2.34
C ASP A 105 14.42 0.12 -1.35
N ASN A 106 13.93 1.37 -1.26
CA ASN A 106 14.31 2.33 -0.22
C ASN A 106 13.97 1.82 1.20
N LEU A 107 13.06 0.85 1.31
CA LEU A 107 12.80 0.13 2.54
C LEU A 107 13.52 -1.21 2.51
N ARG A 108 14.66 -1.33 3.19
CA ARG A 108 15.27 -2.65 3.40
C ARG A 108 14.28 -3.60 4.11
N PRO A 109 14.16 -4.87 3.71
CA PRO A 109 13.35 -5.83 4.45
C PRO A 109 13.90 -6.00 5.87
N THR A 110 13.02 -6.07 6.86
CA THR A 110 13.42 -6.19 8.27
C THR A 110 12.56 -7.20 9.02
N SER A 111 13.14 -7.75 10.09
CA SER A 111 12.52 -8.80 10.89
C SER A 111 11.21 -8.35 11.57
N ARG A 112 10.42 -9.33 12.01
CA ARG A 112 9.16 -9.13 12.74
C ARG A 112 9.25 -8.20 13.95
N VAL A 113 10.35 -8.26 14.71
CA VAL A 113 10.53 -7.48 15.94
C VAL A 113 10.95 -6.03 15.69
N ALA A 114 11.33 -5.70 14.46
CA ALA A 114 11.69 -4.34 14.10
C ALA A 114 10.47 -3.42 14.07
N ARG A 115 10.69 -2.18 14.49
CA ARG A 115 9.72 -1.07 14.38
C ARG A 115 9.64 -0.49 12.97
N GLY A 116 10.66 -0.70 12.14
CA GLY A 116 10.79 0.00 10.86
C GLY A 116 11.45 1.38 10.99
N VAL A 117 11.32 2.18 9.94
CA VAL A 117 11.95 3.50 9.78
C VAL A 117 10.89 4.59 9.65
N LYS A 118 11.27 5.85 9.80
CA LYS A 118 10.34 6.98 9.63
C LYS A 118 10.19 7.28 8.13
N SER A 119 9.00 7.14 7.57
CA SER A 119 8.71 7.53 6.18
C SER A 119 8.42 9.01 6.06
N MET A 120 7.61 9.55 6.97
CA MET A 120 7.14 10.94 6.90
C MET A 120 7.52 11.70 8.16
N ARG A 121 8.14 12.87 7.99
CA ARG A 121 8.35 13.83 9.08
C ARG A 121 7.06 14.62 9.32
N LEU A 122 6.26 14.08 10.21
CA LEU A 122 5.02 14.69 10.73
C LEU A 122 5.35 15.76 11.77
N LYS A 123 4.64 16.87 11.71
CA LYS A 123 4.59 17.87 12.79
C LYS A 123 3.71 17.39 13.93
N GLU A 124 3.73 18.10 15.05
CA GLU A 124 2.85 17.81 16.18
C GLU A 124 1.38 17.84 15.74
N GLY A 125 0.63 16.80 16.09
CA GLY A 125 -0.77 16.62 15.71
C GLY A 125 -1.01 16.08 14.29
N GLU A 126 -0.01 16.07 13.40
CA GLU A 126 -0.15 15.48 12.05
C GLU A 126 -0.07 13.95 12.10
N GLN A 127 -0.78 13.29 11.19
CA GLN A 127 -0.76 11.83 11.06
C GLN A 127 -0.83 11.37 9.61
N VAL A 128 -0.36 10.14 9.37
CA VAL A 128 -0.60 9.44 8.12
C VAL A 128 -2.07 9.02 8.06
N VAL A 129 -2.73 9.32 6.94
CA VAL A 129 -4.14 8.98 6.69
C VAL A 129 -4.34 8.02 5.53
N ALA A 130 -3.34 7.84 4.67
CA ALA A 130 -3.39 6.86 3.60
C ALA A 130 -2.00 6.30 3.28
N MET A 131 -1.99 5.05 2.84
CA MET A 131 -0.88 4.39 2.16
C MET A 131 -1.47 3.62 0.98
N SER A 132 -0.71 3.47 -0.11
CA SER A 132 -1.04 2.56 -1.21
C SER A 132 0.25 2.05 -1.86
N ILE A 133 0.22 0.82 -2.35
CA ILE A 133 1.31 0.25 -3.16
C ILE A 133 0.94 0.33 -4.63
N LEU A 134 1.78 1.02 -5.42
CA LEU A 134 1.73 0.93 -6.87
C LEU A 134 2.59 -0.24 -7.32
N PRO A 135 2.02 -1.23 -7.99
CA PRO A 135 2.80 -2.32 -8.55
C PRO A 135 3.70 -1.81 -9.69
N PRO A 136 4.80 -2.51 -10.00
CA PRO A 136 5.81 -2.06 -10.97
C PRO A 136 5.23 -1.67 -12.33
N GLU A 137 4.23 -2.42 -12.81
CA GLU A 137 3.58 -2.17 -14.11
C GLU A 137 2.86 -0.81 -14.17
N LEU A 138 2.55 -0.23 -12.99
CA LEU A 138 1.91 1.07 -12.82
C LEU A 138 2.87 2.15 -12.31
N ALA A 139 4.06 1.75 -11.85
CA ALA A 139 5.07 2.65 -11.30
C ALA A 139 5.98 3.24 -12.40
N ASP A 140 6.30 2.46 -13.43
CA ASP A 140 7.22 2.84 -14.52
C ASP A 140 6.53 3.57 -15.68
N GLY A 141 5.38 4.19 -15.41
CA GLY A 141 4.79 5.17 -16.31
C GLY A 141 5.61 6.45 -16.31
N GLU A 142 6.84 6.42 -16.85
CA GLU A 142 7.42 7.63 -17.40
C GLU A 142 6.40 8.16 -18.40
N ALA A 143 5.73 9.26 -18.03
CA ALA A 143 5.23 10.18 -19.02
C ALA A 143 6.47 10.75 -19.72
N SER A 144 7.07 9.98 -20.63
CA SER A 144 7.92 10.50 -21.68
C SER A 144 7.00 11.40 -22.51
N ALA A 145 6.88 12.66 -22.09
CA ALA A 145 6.52 13.70 -23.02
C ALA A 145 7.56 13.61 -24.15
N PRO A 146 7.16 13.40 -25.42
CA PRO A 146 8.12 13.44 -26.50
C PRO A 146 8.76 14.82 -26.50
N ASP A 147 10.05 14.88 -26.17
CA ASP A 147 10.91 16.03 -26.39
C ASP A 147 11.24 16.06 -27.89
N GLU A 148 10.24 16.40 -28.70
CA GLU A 148 10.42 16.67 -30.13
C GLU A 148 10.08 18.13 -30.44
N ALA A 149 10.87 19.02 -29.85
CA ALA A 149 11.06 20.37 -30.38
C ALA A 149 12.48 20.47 -30.97
N ARG A 150 12.80 19.64 -31.97
CA ARG A 150 13.90 19.86 -32.93
C ARG A 150 13.77 18.94 -34.16
N GLY A 151 12.96 19.39 -35.12
CA GLY A 151 13.12 19.17 -36.56
C GLY A 151 13.18 17.73 -37.09
N GLY A 152 12.03 17.22 -37.55
CA GLY A 152 11.88 16.01 -38.38
C GLY A 152 10.43 15.90 -38.90
N ASP A 153 10.23 15.30 -40.08
CA ASP A 153 9.00 15.24 -40.89
C ASP A 153 7.72 14.71 -40.17
N PRO A 154 6.50 15.17 -40.52
CA PRO A 154 5.28 14.93 -39.74
C PRO A 154 4.49 13.65 -40.10
N ALA A 155 5.15 12.54 -40.47
CA ALA A 155 4.42 11.36 -40.95
C ALA A 155 5.08 10.02 -40.61
N ASP A 156 5.26 9.71 -39.32
CA ASP A 156 5.27 8.33 -38.80
C ASP A 156 5.16 8.34 -37.27
N ASP A 157 3.94 8.37 -36.70
CA ASP A 157 3.75 8.21 -35.26
C ASP A 157 3.68 6.71 -34.91
N GLY A 158 4.83 6.04 -34.91
CA GLY A 158 5.02 4.59 -34.63
C GLY A 158 4.54 4.07 -33.27
N SER A 159 3.59 4.74 -32.62
CA SER A 159 2.82 4.26 -31.47
C SER A 159 1.78 3.22 -31.89
N THR A 160 1.80 2.06 -31.24
CA THR A 160 0.80 1.01 -31.47
C THR A 160 -0.55 1.41 -30.84
N GLU A 161 -1.67 0.84 -31.31
CA GLU A 161 -2.99 1.07 -30.68
C GLU A 161 -3.00 0.67 -29.19
N ASP A 162 -2.14 -0.27 -28.78
CA ASP A 162 -1.95 -0.69 -27.40
C ASP A 162 -1.27 0.40 -26.55
N ASP A 163 -0.28 1.13 -27.09
CA ASP A 163 0.39 2.25 -26.41
C ASP A 163 -0.57 3.42 -26.15
N LYS A 164 -1.46 3.72 -27.12
CA LYS A 164 -2.50 4.74 -26.99
C LYS A 164 -3.56 4.34 -25.93
N LYS A 165 -3.84 3.04 -25.78
CA LYS A 165 -4.80 2.50 -24.80
C LYS A 165 -4.23 2.49 -23.37
N LEU A 166 -2.94 2.18 -23.21
CA LEU A 166 -2.22 2.31 -21.94
C LEU A 166 -2.13 3.77 -21.48
N MET A 167 -1.85 4.71 -22.39
CA MET A 167 -1.87 6.16 -22.07
C MET A 167 -3.26 6.65 -21.65
N GLN A 168 -4.34 6.05 -22.17
CA GLN A 168 -5.72 6.39 -21.80
C GLN A 168 -6.15 5.81 -20.43
N MET A 169 -5.35 4.90 -19.86
CA MET A 169 -5.59 4.21 -18.59
C MET A 169 -4.45 4.40 -17.57
N ALA A 170 -3.68 5.48 -17.67
CA ALA A 170 -2.65 5.81 -16.68
C ALA A 170 -3.23 5.70 -15.25
N PRO A 171 -2.53 5.08 -14.29
CA PRO A 171 -3.07 4.88 -12.95
C PRO A 171 -3.41 6.21 -12.29
N TRP A 172 -4.55 6.28 -11.61
CA TRP A 172 -5.00 7.49 -10.91
C TRP A 172 -5.00 7.27 -9.41
N VAL A 173 -4.56 8.28 -8.67
CA VAL A 173 -4.80 8.39 -7.23
C VAL A 173 -6.04 9.25 -7.03
N LEU A 174 -7.01 8.73 -6.27
CA LEU A 174 -8.17 9.48 -5.82
C LEU A 174 -7.90 10.05 -4.42
N LEU A 175 -7.93 11.38 -4.30
CA LEU A 175 -7.86 12.09 -3.03
C LEU A 175 -9.25 12.56 -2.64
N VAL A 176 -9.65 12.34 -1.39
CA VAL A 176 -10.94 12.78 -0.83
C VAL A 176 -10.70 13.43 0.53
N THR A 177 -11.34 14.57 0.76
CA THR A 177 -11.29 15.31 2.03
C THR A 177 -12.49 14.97 2.91
N SER A 178 -12.40 15.26 4.22
CA SER A 178 -13.50 15.06 5.17
C SER A 178 -14.76 15.89 4.84
N LYS A 179 -14.63 16.94 4.03
CA LYS A 179 -15.75 17.78 3.57
C LYS A 179 -16.38 17.28 2.25
N GLY A 180 -15.94 16.15 1.73
CA GLY A 180 -16.51 15.54 0.51
C GLY A 180 -15.92 16.04 -0.81
N PHE A 181 -14.97 16.98 -0.80
CA PHE A 181 -14.24 17.36 -2.02
C PHE A 181 -13.20 16.30 -2.36
N GLY A 182 -13.02 16.04 -3.66
CA GLY A 182 -11.98 15.13 -4.13
C GLY A 182 -11.49 15.41 -5.53
N LYS A 183 -10.32 14.85 -5.87
CA LYS A 183 -9.69 14.98 -7.18
C LYS A 183 -8.99 13.68 -7.54
N ARG A 184 -9.07 13.30 -8.82
CA ARG A 184 -8.23 12.26 -9.42
C ARG A 184 -6.97 12.90 -9.98
N VAL A 185 -5.82 12.32 -9.65
CA VAL A 185 -4.51 12.78 -10.12
C VAL A 185 -3.82 11.60 -10.77
N GLY A 186 -3.38 11.76 -12.02
CA GLY A 186 -2.59 10.73 -12.70
C GLY A 186 -1.26 10.52 -11.97
N VAL A 187 -0.89 9.26 -11.79
CA VAL A 187 0.45 8.88 -11.36
C VAL A 187 1.37 9.09 -12.56
N ARG A 188 2.32 10.01 -12.40
CA ARG A 188 3.48 10.20 -13.28
C ARG A 188 4.73 9.84 -12.50
#